data_AF-A0A317Z8L3-F1
#
_entry.id   AF-A0A317Z8L3-F1
#
_cell.length_a   1.000
_cell.length_b   1.000
_cell.length_c   1.000
_cell.angle_alpha   90.00
_cell.angle_beta   90.00
_cell.angle_gamma   90.00
#
_symmetry.space_group_name_H-M   'P 1'
#
loop_
_entity.id
_entity.type
_entity.pdbx_description
1 polymer ?
#
loop_
_entity_poly.entity_id
_entity_poly.type
_entity_poly.pdbx_seq_one_letter_code
_entity_poly.pdbx_strand_id
1 'polypeptide(L)' 'ELDDARQTHLLSTIQHKVQTFVTTTSVDGIDHEIMKDAKVYRITQGNIKQ' A
#
# COMPACT_ATOMS: atom_id res chain seq x y z
N GLU A 1 4.01 -16.02 -7.13
CA GLU A 1 3.44 -14.68 -6.91
C GLU A 1 4.58 -13.67 -6.89
N LEU A 2 4.31 -12.38 -7.12
CA LEU A 2 5.33 -11.34 -6.96
C LEU A 2 5.82 -11.40 -5.51
N ASP A 3 7.07 -11.79 -5.30
CA ASP A 3 7.63 -11.86 -3.95
C ASP A 3 7.62 -10.47 -3.30
N ASP A 4 7.48 -10.43 -1.98
CA ASP A 4 7.32 -9.22 -1.16
C ASP A 4 8.38 -8.14 -1.46
N ALA A 5 9.59 -8.54 -1.85
CA ALA A 5 10.67 -7.63 -2.23
C ALA A 5 10.37 -6.88 -3.55
N ARG A 6 9.74 -7.54 -4.52
CA ARG A 6 9.35 -6.90 -5.79
C ARG A 6 8.19 -5.92 -5.60
N GLN A 7 7.26 -6.24 -4.71
CA GLN A 7 6.16 -5.35 -4.35
C GLN A 7 6.68 -4.08 -3.65
N THR A 8 7.58 -4.26 -2.68
CA THR A 8 8.24 -3.18 -1.96
C THR A 8 9.06 -2.28 -2.87
N HIS A 9 9.85 -2.87 -3.79
CA HIS A 9 10.66 -2.10 -4.75
C HIS A 9 9.80 -1.24 -5.70
N LEU A 10 8.65 -1.77 -6.12
CA LEU A 10 7.74 -1.06 -7.02
C LEU A 10 7.08 0.12 -6.30
N LEU A 11 6.61 -0.08 -5.06
CA LEU A 11 5.97 0.98 -4.27
C LEU A 11 6.95 2.11 -3.92
N SER A 12 8.16 1.77 -3.46
CA SER A 12 9.20 2.76 -3.12
C SER A 12 9.65 3.61 -4.31
N THR A 13 9.69 3.03 -5.51
CA THR A 13 10.07 3.75 -6.74
C THR A 13 9.04 4.81 -7.16
N ILE A 14 7.76 4.59 -6.82
CA ILE A 14 6.64 5.42 -7.28
C ILE A 14 6.26 6.49 -6.24
N GLN A 15 6.40 6.18 -4.95
CA GLN A 15 5.95 7.02 -3.81
C GLN A 15 6.38 8.49 -3.88
N HIS A 16 7.57 8.78 -4.42
CA HIS A 16 8.15 10.13 -4.42
C HIS A 16 8.00 10.90 -5.75
N LYS A 17 7.38 10.28 -6.76
CA LYS A 17 7.27 10.89 -8.09
C LYS A 17 5.84 11.23 -8.48
N VAL A 18 4.86 10.45 -8.01
CA VAL A 18 3.45 10.60 -8.39
C VAL A 18 2.52 10.19 -7.25
N GLN A 19 1.35 10.82 -7.16
CA GLN A 19 0.30 10.41 -6.23
C GLN A 19 -0.23 9.02 -6.61
N THR A 20 -0.19 8.08 -5.67
CA THR A 20 -0.48 6.66 -5.93
C THR A 20 -1.52 6.13 -4.96
N PHE A 21 -2.49 5.38 -5.49
CA PHE A 21 -3.47 4.64 -4.70
C PHE A 21 -3.24 3.14 -4.88
N VAL A 22 -3.14 2.43 -3.77
CA VAL A 22 -2.90 0.97 -3.75
C VAL A 22 -4.08 0.30 -3.05
N THR A 23 -4.67 -0.70 -3.68
CA THR A 23 -5.71 -1.55 -3.09
C THR A 23 -5.16 -2.95 -2.90
N THR A 24 -5.35 -3.51 -1.71
CA THR A 24 -4.89 -4.84 -1.35
C THR A 24 -5.85 -5.46 -0.33
N THR A 25 -5.93 -6.78 -0.31
CA THR A 25 -6.70 -7.53 0.69
C THR A 25 -5.96 -7.66 2.02
N SER A 26 -4.63 -7.50 2.02
CA SER A 26 -3.80 -7.42 3.23
C SER A 26 -2.62 -6.46 3.05
N VAL A 27 -2.20 -5.85 4.16
CA VAL A 27 -1.01 -4.98 4.23
C VAL A 27 0.26 -5.74 4.63
N ASP A 28 0.17 -7.04 4.91
CA ASP A 28 1.24 -7.83 5.54
C ASP A 28 2.53 -7.96 4.70
N GLY A 29 2.49 -7.61 3.40
CA GLY A 29 3.66 -7.60 2.50
C GLY A 29 4.12 -6.20 2.07
N ILE A 30 3.52 -5.14 2.62
CA ILE A 30 3.92 -3.76 2.30
C ILE A 30 4.88 -3.26 3.36
N ASP A 31 6.02 -2.73 2.90
CA ASP A 31 7.05 -2.12 3.75
C ASP A 31 6.44 -1.11 4.74
N HIS A 32 6.79 -1.28 6.02
CA HIS A 32 6.33 -0.45 7.12
C HIS A 32 6.68 1.03 6.96
N GLU A 33 7.80 1.36 6.30
CA GLU A 33 8.19 2.76 6.06
C GLU A 33 7.21 3.43 5.08
N ILE A 34 6.80 2.72 4.02
CA ILE A 34 5.78 3.21 3.07
C ILE A 34 4.44 3.41 3.79
N MET A 35 4.11 2.52 4.71
CA MET A 35 2.88 2.58 5.50
C MET A 35 2.85 3.74 6.51
N LYS A 36 4.00 4.20 7.00
CA LYS A 36 4.06 5.37 7.91
C LYS A 36 3.65 6.66 7.21
N ASP A 37 4.04 6.80 5.95
CA ASP A 37 3.74 8.00 5.15
C ASP A 37 2.41 7.88 4.41
N ALA A 38 1.92 6.67 4.20
CA ALA A 38 0.65 6.41 3.54
C ALA A 38 -0.54 6.60 4.49
N LYS A 39 -1.64 7.10 3.93
CA LYS A 39 -2.93 7.11 4.63
C LYS A 39 -3.67 5.80 4.35
N VAL A 40 -3.89 5.01 5.41
CA VAL A 40 -4.58 3.72 5.31
C VAL A 40 -6.09 3.90 5.44
N TYR A 41 -6.83 3.31 4.51
CA TYR A 41 -8.30 3.26 4.54
C TYR A 41 -8.77 1.81 4.52
N ARG A 42 -9.55 1.40 5.52
CA ARG A 42 -10.15 0.05 5.54
C ARG A 42 -11.52 0.11 4.87
N ILE A 43 -11.75 -0.75 3.87
CA ILE A 43 -13.04 -0.88 3.21
C ILE A 43 -13.80 -2.06 3.79
N THR A 44 -15.08 -1.87 4.11
CA THR A 44 -15.98 -2.94 4.54
C THR A 44 -17.36 -2.69 3.97
N GLN A 45 -17.92 -3.68 3.24
CA GLN A 45 -19.25 -3.59 2.61
C GLN A 45 -19.44 -2.31 1.78
N GLY A 46 -18.45 -1.96 0.95
CA GLY A 46 -18.50 -0.77 0.08
C GLY A 46 -18.32 0.57 0.79
N ASN A 47 -18.05 0.57 2.11
CA ASN A 47 -17.87 1.79 2.90
C ASN A 47 -16.45 1.86 3.49
N ILE A 48 -15.92 3.08 3.61
CA ILE A 48 -14.67 3.34 4.33
C ILE A 48 -14.96 3.31 5.83
N LYS A 49 -14.34 2.39 6.58
CA LYS A 49 -14.28 2.43 8.04
C LYS A 49 -13.14 3.38 8.45
N GLN A 50 -13.48 4.46 9.14
CA GLN A 50 -12.54 5.29 9.90
C GLN A 50 -12.08 4.57 11.16
#